data_AF-A0A3P3YWP1-F1
#
_entry.id   AF-A0A3P3YWP1-F1
#
_cell.length_a   1.000
_cell.length_b   1.000
_cell.length_c   1.000
_cell.angle_alpha   90.00
_cell.angle_beta   90.00
_cell.angle_gamma   90.00
#
_symmetry.space_group_name_H-M   'P 1'
#
loop_
_entity.id
_entity.type
_entity.pdbx_description
1 polymer ?
#
loop_
_entity_poly.entity_id
_entity_poly.type
_entity_poly.pdbx_seq_one_letter_code
_entity_poly.pdbx_strand_id
1 'polypeptide(L)'
;MPAPNTVAVRVPFYYKANEGSKGAEMRADRASAPMELVFVTNVFIEVIAFGTRFFWVHISESPTSQCVPRLGTCSVAVGLQLSRDDGRGSISSSLLMEYEATRQQDTSAGANSSVQSAFSTSLSQRLVRGIAKQLGTQATVYVNCAIEGERCLSLLGTDGGSGFDMTFQFGALVYRETFQLVAQQWDV
;
A
#
# COMPACT_ATOMS: atom_id res chain seq x y z
N MET A 1 -12.18 22.37 16.73
CA MET A 1 -11.75 21.03 16.29
C MET A 1 -10.36 20.78 16.86
N PRO A 2 -10.08 19.60 17.45
CA PRO A 2 -8.72 19.26 17.85
C PRO A 2 -7.79 19.26 16.62
N ALA A 3 -6.51 19.54 16.83
CA ALA A 3 -5.52 19.45 15.77
C ALA A 3 -5.40 18.01 15.27
N PRO A 4 -5.14 17.79 13.96
CA PRO A 4 -4.88 16.45 13.46
C PRO A 4 -3.61 15.89 14.10
N ASN A 5 -3.62 14.59 14.38
CA ASN A 5 -2.46 13.88 14.90
C ASN A 5 -1.72 13.22 13.73
N THR A 6 -0.39 13.32 13.72
CA THR A 6 0.45 12.83 12.63
C THR A 6 1.48 11.87 13.17
N VAL A 7 1.55 10.69 12.58
CA VAL A 7 2.57 9.68 12.86
C VAL A 7 3.17 9.16 11.56
N ALA A 8 4.47 8.94 11.56
CA ALA A 8 5.18 8.43 10.39
C ALA A 8 6.25 7.41 10.79
N VAL A 9 6.46 6.44 9.91
CA VAL A 9 7.47 5.39 10.06
C VAL A 9 8.23 5.16 8.76
N ARG A 10 9.46 4.68 8.91
CA ARG A 10 10.27 4.19 7.82
C ARG A 10 10.51 2.70 8.03
N VAL A 11 10.08 1.88 7.07
CA VAL A 11 10.10 0.42 7.20
C VAL A 11 10.94 -0.17 6.06
N PRO A 12 11.99 -0.95 6.35
CA PRO A 12 12.75 -1.63 5.32
C PRO A 12 11.92 -2.80 4.76
N PHE A 13 11.81 -2.87 3.43
CA PHE A 13 11.21 -4.00 2.75
C PHE A 13 12.30 -4.95 2.25
N TYR A 14 12.23 -6.19 2.72
CA TYR A 14 13.04 -7.29 2.25
C TYR A 14 12.15 -8.27 1.50
N TYR A 15 12.62 -8.76 0.36
CA TYR A 15 11.93 -9.78 -0.41
C TYR A 15 12.56 -11.15 -0.15
N LYS A 16 11.71 -12.13 0.09
CA LYS A 16 12.05 -13.54 0.05
C LYS A 16 11.28 -14.18 -1.10
N ALA A 17 12.00 -14.60 -2.14
CA ALA A 17 11.39 -15.46 -3.16
C ALA A 17 10.93 -16.76 -2.50
N ASN A 18 9.74 -17.28 -2.83
CA ASN A 18 9.34 -18.63 -2.44
C ASN A 18 9.84 -19.66 -3.47
N GLU A 19 10.41 -20.78 -3.03
CA GLU A 19 10.70 -21.92 -3.92
C GLU A 19 9.38 -22.58 -4.29
N GLY A 20 8.78 -22.21 -5.44
CA GLY A 20 7.44 -22.73 -5.73
C GLY A 20 6.82 -22.34 -7.07
N SER A 21 7.59 -22.32 -8.16
CA SER A 21 7.03 -22.55 -9.50
C SER A 21 8.15 -22.91 -10.48
N LYS A 22 8.78 -24.07 -10.26
CA LYS A 22 9.43 -24.80 -11.34
C LYS A 22 8.58 -26.03 -11.59
N GLY A 23 7.83 -26.00 -12.68
CA GLY A 23 7.28 -27.21 -13.28
C GLY A 23 8.39 -28.26 -13.38
N ALA A 24 7.99 -29.51 -13.15
CA ALA A 24 8.84 -30.67 -13.27
C ALA A 24 9.70 -30.61 -14.56
N GLU A 25 11.02 -30.68 -14.42
CA GLU A 25 11.84 -31.76 -14.97
C GLU A 25 13.34 -31.57 -14.67
N MET A 26 13.96 -32.70 -14.27
CA MET A 26 15.36 -33.08 -14.37
C MET A 26 16.48 -32.30 -13.64
N ARG A 27 16.91 -32.95 -12.54
CA ARG A 27 18.29 -33.34 -12.19
C ARG A 27 19.42 -32.30 -12.34
N ALA A 28 20.01 -31.92 -11.20
CA ALA A 28 21.35 -32.34 -10.75
C ALA A 28 22.00 -31.26 -9.89
N ASP A 29 22.49 -31.67 -8.72
CA ASP A 29 23.55 -31.05 -7.92
C ASP A 29 23.82 -29.55 -8.11
N ARG A 30 23.08 -28.74 -7.36
CA ARG A 30 23.68 -27.57 -6.72
C ARG A 30 23.14 -27.48 -5.31
N ALA A 31 24.06 -27.49 -4.33
CA ALA A 31 23.78 -27.14 -2.96
C ALA A 31 22.90 -25.89 -2.94
N SER A 32 21.67 -26.03 -2.44
CA SER A 32 20.73 -24.93 -2.28
C SER A 32 21.36 -23.91 -1.35
N ALA A 33 21.85 -22.81 -1.93
CA ALA A 33 22.31 -21.67 -1.16
C ALA A 33 21.16 -21.23 -0.23
N PRO A 34 21.45 -20.86 1.04
CA PRO A 34 20.41 -20.41 1.95
C PRO A 34 19.66 -19.23 1.31
N MET A 35 18.32 -19.31 1.27
CA MET A 35 17.46 -18.25 0.77
C MET A 35 17.68 -16.96 1.57
N GLU A 36 18.49 -16.07 1.03
CA GLU A 36 18.85 -14.81 1.66
C GLU A 36 17.75 -13.77 1.41
N LEU A 37 17.33 -13.08 2.48
CA LEU A 37 16.42 -11.95 2.39
C LEU A 37 17.11 -10.82 1.63
N VAL A 38 16.57 -10.42 0.48
CA VAL A 38 17.17 -9.35 -0.34
C VAL A 38 16.52 -8.02 0.05
N PHE A 39 17.33 -7.04 0.48
CA PHE A 39 16.85 -5.68 0.70
C PHE A 39 16.40 -5.06 -0.63
N VAL A 40 15.16 -4.55 -0.68
CA VAL A 40 14.59 -3.95 -1.88
C VAL A 40 14.54 -2.43 -1.78
N THR A 41 13.87 -1.90 -0.75
CA THR A 41 13.73 -0.45 -0.54
C THR A 41 13.32 -0.12 0.91
N ASN A 42 13.36 1.15 1.27
CA ASN A 42 12.72 1.66 2.48
C ASN A 42 11.39 2.31 2.10
N VAL A 43 10.31 1.90 2.75
CA VAL A 43 8.99 2.52 2.57
C VAL A 43 8.79 3.57 3.65
N PHE A 44 8.38 4.75 3.25
CA PHE A 44 7.89 5.79 4.16
C PHE A 44 6.36 5.72 4.22
N ILE A 45 5.81 5.63 5.42
CA ILE A 45 4.38 5.59 5.68
C ILE A 45 4.06 6.68 6.68
N GLU A 46 3.18 7.59 6.30
CA GLU A 46 2.66 8.65 7.18
C GLU A 46 1.14 8.53 7.28
N VAL A 47 0.61 8.68 8.49
CA VAL A 47 -0.82 8.71 8.79
C VAL A 47 -1.14 10.00 9.51
N ILE A 48 -2.08 10.76 8.96
CA ILE A 48 -2.68 11.95 9.58
C ILE A 48 -4.11 11.60 9.96
N ALA A 49 -4.41 11.62 11.24
CA ALA A 49 -5.73 11.32 11.79
C ALA A 49 -6.48 12.62 12.12
N PHE A 50 -7.69 12.77 11.56
CA PHE A 50 -8.63 13.83 11.88
C PHE A 50 -9.72 13.26 12.78
N GLY A 51 -9.42 13.22 14.08
CA GLY A 51 -10.21 12.46 15.06
C GLY A 51 -10.14 10.96 14.77
N THR A 52 -11.23 10.25 15.02
CA THR A 52 -11.22 8.78 15.02
C THR A 52 -11.78 8.14 13.74
N ARG A 53 -12.29 8.95 12.79
CA ARG A 53 -13.01 8.46 11.60
C ARG A 53 -12.41 8.86 10.27
N PHE A 54 -11.42 9.73 10.24
CA PHE A 54 -10.88 10.28 8.99
C PHE A 54 -9.35 10.16 9.02
N PHE A 55 -8.81 9.43 8.06
CA PHE A 55 -7.37 9.15 7.99
C PHE A 55 -6.85 9.52 6.61
N TRP A 56 -5.77 10.29 6.58
CA TRP A 56 -4.98 10.52 5.39
C TRP A 56 -3.69 9.71 5.49
N VAL A 57 -3.45 8.84 4.52
CA VAL A 57 -2.29 7.96 4.47
C VAL A 57 -1.44 8.37 3.28
N HIS A 58 -0.16 8.62 3.53
CA HIS A 58 0.83 8.83 2.48
C HIS A 58 1.85 7.69 2.48
N ILE A 59 2.14 7.16 1.29
CA ILE A 59 3.07 6.06 1.05
C ILE A 59 4.01 6.46 -0.06
N SER A 60 5.31 6.39 0.20
CA SER A 60 6.35 6.67 -0.79
C SER A 60 7.58 5.81 -0.54
N GLU A 61 8.47 5.71 -1.54
CA GLU A 61 9.83 5.26 -1.26
C GLU A 61 10.51 6.35 -0.43
N SER A 62 11.11 5.96 0.69
CA SER A 62 11.77 6.91 1.57
C SER A 62 12.89 7.61 0.82
N PRO A 63 12.83 8.94 0.67
CA PRO A 63 13.85 9.65 -0.08
C PRO A 63 15.17 9.52 0.66
N THR A 64 16.25 9.25 -0.07
CA THR A 64 17.62 9.31 0.46
C THR A 64 18.06 10.74 0.74
N SER A 65 17.27 11.73 0.31
CA SER A 65 17.49 13.17 0.48
C SER A 65 16.33 13.83 1.23
N GLN A 66 16.57 15.02 1.80
CA GLN A 66 15.58 15.84 2.55
C GLN A 66 14.49 16.46 1.64
N CYS A 67 14.09 15.79 0.56
CA CYS A 67 13.06 16.30 -0.33
C CYS A 67 11.68 16.00 0.25
N VAL A 68 10.75 16.95 0.12
CA VAL A 68 9.34 16.75 0.48
C VAL A 68 8.78 15.59 -0.37
N PRO A 69 8.08 14.61 0.22
CA PRO A 69 7.48 13.53 -0.55
C PRO A 69 6.54 14.08 -1.60
N ARG A 70 6.67 13.60 -2.84
CA ARG A 70 5.78 14.03 -3.93
C ARG A 70 4.37 13.49 -3.71
N LEU A 71 3.39 14.23 -4.22
CA LEU A 71 2.02 13.72 -4.28
C LEU A 71 1.92 12.74 -5.44
N GLY A 72 1.44 11.55 -5.13
CA GLY A 72 1.21 10.49 -6.09
C GLY A 72 -0.29 10.28 -6.33
N THR A 73 -0.62 9.08 -6.81
CA THR A 73 -2.00 8.70 -7.04
C THR A 73 -2.75 8.64 -5.71
N CYS A 74 -3.88 9.35 -5.64
CA CYS A 74 -4.70 9.45 -4.45
C CYS A 74 -6.06 8.81 -4.68
N SER A 75 -6.48 7.93 -3.78
CA SER A 75 -7.83 7.39 -3.71
C SER A 75 -8.43 7.58 -2.33
N VAL A 76 -9.75 7.46 -2.25
CA VAL A 76 -10.50 7.47 -1.00
C VAL A 76 -11.40 6.25 -0.93
N ALA A 77 -11.54 5.68 0.25
CA ALA A 77 -12.59 4.73 0.57
C ALA A 77 -13.40 5.20 1.78
N VAL A 78 -14.71 5.01 1.73
CA VAL A 78 -15.66 5.36 2.79
C VAL A 78 -16.38 4.10 3.23
N GLY A 79 -16.26 3.77 4.51
CA GLY A 79 -17.08 2.74 5.15
C GLY A 79 -18.46 3.28 5.46
N LEU A 80 -19.48 2.65 4.90
CA LEU A 80 -20.88 2.99 5.13
C LEU A 80 -21.57 1.83 5.83
N GLN A 81 -22.07 2.08 7.03
CA GLN A 81 -23.03 1.20 7.67
C GLN A 81 -24.42 1.61 7.17
N LEU A 82 -24.88 0.95 6.11
CA LEU A 82 -26.26 1.11 5.65
C LEU A 82 -27.17 0.33 6.60
N SER A 83 -28.13 1.01 7.21
CA SER A 83 -29.15 0.44 8.11
C SER A 83 -30.16 -0.42 7.34
N ARG A 84 -29.70 -1.51 6.73
CA ARG A 84 -30.57 -2.47 6.03
C ARG A 84 -30.19 -3.89 6.45
N ASP A 85 -31.08 -4.49 7.24
CA ASP A 85 -31.30 -5.88 7.71
C ASP A 85 -30.18 -6.95 7.72
N ASP A 86 -29.10 -6.84 6.94
CA ASP A 86 -28.11 -7.91 6.78
C ASP A 86 -26.76 -7.65 7.48
N GLY A 87 -26.61 -6.54 8.21
CA GLY A 87 -25.39 -6.23 8.97
C GLY A 87 -24.10 -6.10 8.14
N ARG A 88 -24.18 -6.18 6.80
CA ARG A 88 -23.02 -6.04 5.90
C ARG A 88 -22.71 -4.56 5.67
N GLY A 89 -21.59 -4.10 6.19
CA GLY A 89 -21.03 -2.79 5.84
C GLY A 89 -20.72 -2.70 4.34
N SER A 90 -21.15 -1.61 3.71
CA SER A 90 -20.82 -1.28 2.32
C SER A 90 -19.57 -0.39 2.29
N ILE A 91 -18.76 -0.51 1.25
CA ILE A 91 -17.59 0.35 1.04
C ILE A 91 -17.70 0.97 -0.34
N SER A 92 -17.70 2.30 -0.38
CA SER A 92 -17.56 3.06 -1.61
C SER A 92 -16.11 3.54 -1.73
N SER A 93 -15.53 3.49 -2.91
CA SER A 93 -14.20 4.02 -3.17
C SER A 93 -14.17 4.85 -4.44
N SER A 94 -13.29 5.84 -4.50
CA SER A 94 -13.11 6.68 -5.67
C SER A 94 -11.65 7.10 -5.80
N LEU A 95 -11.20 7.19 -7.05
CA LEU A 95 -9.92 7.81 -7.39
C LEU A 95 -10.09 9.33 -7.35
N LEU A 96 -9.20 10.04 -6.65
CA LEU A 96 -9.24 11.49 -6.47
C LEU A 96 -8.22 12.22 -7.33
N MET A 97 -7.02 11.66 -7.44
CA MET A 97 -5.92 12.23 -8.22
C MET A 97 -5.13 11.09 -8.84
N GLU A 98 -4.72 11.25 -10.08
CA GLU A 98 -3.75 10.36 -10.71
C GLU A 98 -2.35 10.95 -10.58
N TYR A 99 -1.35 10.08 -10.51
CA TYR A 99 0.04 10.50 -10.56
C TYR A 99 0.39 11.01 -11.96
N GLU A 100 0.64 12.32 -12.09
CA GLU A 100 1.18 12.91 -13.30
C GLU A 100 2.72 12.91 -13.23
N ALA A 101 3.35 11.97 -13.94
CA ALA A 101 4.80 11.98 -14.12
C ALA A 101 5.19 13.26 -14.90
N THR A 102 6.01 14.13 -14.30
CA THR A 102 6.20 15.50 -14.79
C THR A 102 6.88 15.60 -16.16
N ARG A 103 7.52 14.54 -16.66
CA ARG A 103 8.02 14.41 -18.03
C ARG A 103 8.30 12.94 -18.31
N GLN A 104 7.53 12.29 -19.19
CA GLN A 104 8.02 11.29 -20.16
C GLN A 104 6.84 10.72 -20.95
N GLN A 105 6.91 10.86 -22.27
CA GLN A 105 6.11 10.09 -23.23
C GLN A 105 6.57 8.62 -23.26
N ASP A 106 6.79 8.01 -22.10
CA ASP A 106 7.15 6.60 -21.98
C ASP A 106 5.91 5.81 -21.58
N THR A 107 5.65 4.73 -22.31
CA THR A 107 4.51 3.81 -22.10
C THR A 107 4.49 3.23 -20.67
N SER A 108 5.64 3.24 -19.98
CA SER A 108 5.79 2.87 -18.57
C SER A 108 5.12 3.84 -17.59
N ALA A 109 5.00 5.13 -17.93
CA ALA A 109 4.34 6.12 -17.08
C ALA A 109 2.84 5.80 -16.89
N GLY A 110 2.16 5.35 -17.95
CA GLY A 110 0.77 4.91 -17.90
C GLY A 110 0.57 3.64 -17.06
N ALA A 111 1.50 2.68 -17.19
CA ALA A 111 1.49 1.46 -16.38
C ALA A 111 1.75 1.76 -14.89
N ASN A 112 2.65 2.70 -14.59
CA ASN A 112 2.93 3.14 -13.22
C ASN A 112 1.73 3.84 -12.57
N SER A 113 1.01 4.69 -13.33
CA SER A 113 -0.20 5.34 -12.82
C SER A 113 -1.29 4.31 -12.50
N SER A 114 -1.52 3.34 -13.39
CA SER A 114 -2.57 2.33 -13.20
C SER A 114 -2.30 1.40 -12.00
N VAL A 115 -1.06 0.95 -11.79
CA VAL A 115 -0.72 0.11 -10.63
C VAL A 115 -0.78 0.89 -9.31
N GLN A 116 -0.41 2.18 -9.30
CA GLN A 116 -0.57 3.05 -8.14
C GLN A 116 -2.05 3.33 -7.82
N SER A 117 -2.90 3.48 -8.84
CA SER A 117 -4.36 3.61 -8.69
C SER A 117 -4.98 2.36 -8.10
N ALA A 118 -4.63 1.19 -8.63
CA ALA A 118 -5.11 -0.09 -8.13
C ALA A 118 -4.66 -0.33 -6.68
N PHE A 119 -3.38 -0.08 -6.39
CA PHE A 119 -2.81 -0.24 -5.06
C PHE A 119 -3.47 0.70 -4.04
N SER A 120 -3.54 2.00 -4.33
CA SER A 120 -4.10 2.98 -3.39
C SER A 120 -5.58 2.67 -3.10
N THR A 121 -6.36 2.31 -4.12
CA THR A 121 -7.78 1.96 -3.99
C THR A 121 -7.95 0.68 -3.17
N SER A 122 -7.15 -0.35 -3.45
CA SER A 122 -7.18 -1.61 -2.70
C SER A 122 -6.82 -1.40 -1.23
N LEU A 123 -5.78 -0.60 -0.97
CA LEU A 123 -5.32 -0.32 0.39
C LEU A 123 -6.36 0.49 1.19
N SER A 124 -6.92 1.56 0.61
CA SER A 124 -7.95 2.38 1.27
C SER A 124 -9.16 1.53 1.66
N GLN A 125 -9.64 0.69 0.75
CA GLN A 125 -10.73 -0.25 1.04
C GLN A 125 -10.37 -1.26 2.15
N ARG A 126 -9.16 -1.84 2.10
CA ARG A 126 -8.71 -2.81 3.12
C ARG A 126 -8.60 -2.15 4.50
N LEU A 127 -8.10 -0.93 4.58
CA LEU A 127 -8.00 -0.18 5.82
C LEU A 127 -9.38 0.11 6.40
N VAL A 128 -10.32 0.60 5.60
CA VAL A 128 -11.72 0.79 6.03
C VAL A 128 -12.32 -0.51 6.57
N ARG A 129 -12.12 -1.65 5.89
CA ARG A 129 -12.58 -2.98 6.38
C ARG A 129 -11.91 -3.35 7.70
N GLY A 130 -10.60 -3.15 7.80
CA GLY A 130 -9.81 -3.45 9.00
C GLY A 130 -10.30 -2.65 10.19
N ILE A 131 -10.48 -1.34 10.01
CA ILE A 131 -10.96 -0.40 11.03
C ILE A 131 -12.37 -0.78 11.49
N ALA A 132 -13.30 -1.04 10.55
CA ALA A 132 -14.64 -1.47 10.90
C ALA A 132 -14.64 -2.81 11.67
N LYS A 133 -13.82 -3.77 11.25
CA LYS A 133 -13.76 -5.11 11.86
C LYS A 133 -13.10 -5.11 13.24
N GLN A 134 -12.02 -4.37 13.42
CA GLN A 134 -11.17 -4.46 14.62
C GLN A 134 -11.41 -3.33 15.61
N LEU A 135 -11.78 -2.14 15.13
CA LEU A 135 -12.04 -0.96 15.96
C LEU A 135 -13.55 -0.66 16.11
N GLY A 136 -14.41 -1.42 15.41
CA GLY A 136 -15.87 -1.32 15.55
C GLY A 136 -16.46 0.01 15.04
N THR A 137 -15.75 0.70 14.14
CA THR A 137 -16.07 2.07 13.72
C THR A 137 -16.07 2.22 12.20
N GLN A 138 -16.89 3.14 11.69
CA GLN A 138 -16.84 3.53 10.29
C GLN A 138 -15.76 4.60 10.10
N ALA A 139 -15.00 4.48 9.02
CA ALA A 139 -13.94 5.41 8.69
C ALA A 139 -13.93 5.77 7.19
N THR A 140 -13.37 6.92 6.92
CA THR A 140 -12.96 7.39 5.60
C THR A 140 -11.44 7.40 5.56
N VAL A 141 -10.86 6.72 4.59
CA VAL A 141 -9.41 6.59 4.44
C VAL A 141 -9.01 7.11 3.06
N TYR A 142 -8.20 8.15 3.06
CA TYR A 142 -7.52 8.67 1.87
C TYR A 142 -6.14 8.00 1.80
N VAL A 143 -5.78 7.47 0.63
CA VAL A 143 -4.46 6.87 0.40
C VAL A 143 -3.83 7.55 -0.79
N ASN A 144 -2.73 8.26 -0.53
CA ASN A 144 -1.82 8.82 -1.51
C ASN A 144 -0.59 7.90 -1.65
N CYS A 145 -0.42 7.31 -2.82
CA CYS A 145 0.69 6.44 -3.17
C CYS A 145 1.59 7.14 -4.19
N ALA A 146 2.84 7.40 -3.80
CA ALA A 146 3.88 8.05 -4.58
C ALA A 146 5.15 7.17 -4.64
N ILE A 147 5.00 5.95 -5.15
CA ILE A 147 6.12 5.03 -5.40
C ILE A 147 6.69 5.35 -6.77
N GLU A 148 7.92 5.86 -6.79
CA GLU A 148 8.60 6.29 -8.02
C GLU A 148 9.72 5.33 -8.44
N GLY A 149 10.15 5.47 -9.70
CA GLY A 149 11.31 4.75 -10.23
C GLY A 149 10.98 3.39 -10.84
N GLU A 150 12.02 2.70 -11.28
CA GLU A 150 11.94 1.46 -12.08
C GLU A 150 11.27 0.30 -11.33
N ARG A 151 11.21 0.37 -9.99
CA ARG A 151 10.64 -0.67 -9.13
C ARG A 151 9.13 -0.55 -8.93
N CYS A 152 8.49 0.54 -9.37
CA CYS A 152 7.06 0.77 -9.16
C CYS A 152 6.20 -0.41 -9.65
N LEU A 153 6.46 -0.92 -10.86
CA LEU A 153 5.76 -2.09 -11.40
C LEU A 153 6.07 -3.38 -10.64
N SER A 154 7.30 -3.59 -10.16
CA SER A 154 7.64 -4.79 -9.38
C SER A 154 7.06 -4.81 -7.97
N LEU A 155 6.84 -3.64 -7.37
CA LEU A 155 6.28 -3.49 -6.03
C LEU A 155 4.75 -3.44 -6.02
N LEU A 156 4.14 -2.85 -7.06
CA LEU A 156 2.70 -2.55 -7.11
C LEU A 156 1.97 -3.28 -8.23
N GLY A 157 2.68 -3.68 -9.28
CA GLY A 157 2.10 -4.29 -10.47
C GLY A 157 1.88 -5.79 -10.33
N THR A 158 0.94 -6.30 -11.12
CA THR A 158 0.61 -7.71 -11.21
C THR A 158 0.74 -8.17 -12.65
N ASP A 159 1.97 -8.14 -13.17
CA ASP A 159 2.25 -8.73 -14.48
C ASP A 159 2.29 -10.26 -14.30
N GLY A 160 1.71 -11.00 -15.26
CA GLY A 160 1.43 -12.44 -15.18
C GLY A 160 2.65 -13.38 -15.12
N GLY A 161 3.58 -13.18 -14.18
CA GLY A 161 4.69 -14.09 -13.86
C GLY A 161 5.67 -13.49 -12.83
N SER A 162 6.11 -14.30 -11.85
CA SER A 162 7.13 -14.07 -10.79
C SER A 162 7.07 -12.81 -9.90
N GLY A 163 6.53 -11.67 -10.34
CA GLY A 163 6.36 -10.44 -9.55
C GLY A 163 5.17 -10.46 -8.60
N PHE A 164 4.27 -11.44 -8.73
CA PHE A 164 3.08 -11.58 -7.89
C PHE A 164 3.40 -11.72 -6.40
N ASP A 165 4.45 -12.46 -6.05
CA ASP A 165 4.83 -12.71 -4.66
C ASP A 165 5.40 -11.45 -4.00
N MET A 166 6.25 -10.71 -4.71
CA MET A 166 6.82 -9.45 -4.21
C MET A 166 5.73 -8.40 -3.97
N THR A 167 4.82 -8.19 -4.94
CA THR A 167 3.70 -7.25 -4.81
C THR A 167 2.79 -7.62 -3.63
N PHE A 168 2.52 -8.92 -3.43
CA PHE A 168 1.72 -9.38 -2.30
C PHE A 168 2.41 -9.13 -0.95
N GLN A 169 3.69 -9.50 -0.83
CA GLN A 169 4.47 -9.29 0.40
C GLN A 169 4.61 -7.78 0.72
N PHE A 170 4.86 -6.96 -0.30
CA PHE A 170 4.94 -5.51 -0.16
C PHE A 170 3.61 -4.91 0.30
N GLY A 171 2.50 -5.25 -0.37
CA GLY A 171 1.17 -4.77 0.02
C GLY A 171 0.74 -5.26 1.41
N ALA A 172 1.14 -6.47 1.82
CA ALA A 172 0.89 -6.98 3.16
C ALA A 172 1.67 -6.22 4.23
N LEU A 173 2.94 -5.89 3.97
CA LEU A 173 3.76 -5.05 4.84
C LEU A 173 3.11 -3.68 5.01
N VAL A 174 2.83 -2.97 3.91
CA VAL A 174 2.26 -1.62 3.95
C VAL A 174 0.91 -1.61 4.68
N TYR A 175 0.03 -2.57 4.39
CA TYR A 175 -1.24 -2.68 5.12
C TYR A 175 -1.04 -2.86 6.63
N ARG A 176 -0.13 -3.76 7.04
CA ARG A 176 0.13 -4.04 8.46
C ARG A 176 0.61 -2.79 9.19
N GLU A 177 1.63 -2.14 8.66
CA GLU A 177 2.26 -0.98 9.29
C GLU A 177 1.30 0.21 9.33
N THR A 178 0.60 0.51 8.22
CA THR A 178 -0.41 1.57 8.19
C THR A 178 -1.55 1.30 9.18
N PHE A 179 -2.07 0.07 9.22
CA PHE A 179 -3.15 -0.26 10.14
C PHE A 179 -2.71 -0.13 11.61
N GLN A 180 -1.48 -0.53 11.94
CA GLN A 180 -0.92 -0.37 13.28
C GLN A 180 -0.83 1.11 13.68
N LEU A 181 -0.39 1.98 12.77
CA LEU A 181 -0.39 3.43 13.00
C LEU A 181 -1.79 3.97 13.24
N VAL A 182 -2.76 3.58 12.40
CA VAL A 182 -4.17 3.97 12.59
C VAL A 182 -4.71 3.53 13.95
N ALA A 183 -4.42 2.30 14.37
CA ALA A 183 -4.87 1.78 15.66
C ALA A 183 -4.26 2.55 16.84
N GLN A 184 -2.98 2.94 16.75
CA GLN A 184 -2.35 3.79 17.77
C GLN A 184 -3.00 5.18 17.88
N GLN A 185 -3.54 5.72 16.77
CA GLN A 185 -4.27 6.99 16.78
C GLN A 185 -5.69 6.87 17.33
N TRP A 186 -6.22 5.65 17.47
CA TRP A 186 -7.55 5.41 18.02
C TRP A 186 -7.57 5.42 19.56
N ASP A 187 -6.48 4.98 20.19
CA ASP A 187 -6.37 4.88 21.65
C ASP A 187 -6.04 6.21 22.35
N VAL A 188 -5.94 7.32 21.59
CA VAL A 188 -5.60 8.68 22.07
C VAL A 188 -6.82 9.60 21.97
#